data_AF-A0A3B9BSR2-F1
#
_entry.id   AF-A0A3B9BSR2-F1
#
_cell.length_a   1.000
_cell.length_b   1.000
_cell.length_c   1.000
_cell.angle_alpha   90.00
_cell.angle_beta   90.00
_cell.angle_gamma   90.00
#
_symmetry.space_group_name_H-M   'P 1'
#
loop_
_entity.id
_entity.type
_entity.pdbx_description
1 polymer ?
#
loop_
_entity_poly.entity_id
_entity_poly.type
_entity_poly.pdbx_seq_one_letter_code
_entity_poly.pdbx_strand_id
1 'polypeptide(L)'
;VALKGMHWLQDNGFVMHVAGRTVWGDTDAQSRSGYEALFAEQGFDIDAQNPEHTLLFPEMDETVEVPEITTSCWNILNKSPDDVMCSSSRMVVKYKGSENLSVLACTLLPYDDQFNLGETLEEAEQAVKLNHPHCAKFCILGGATCSS
;
A
#
# COMPACT_ATOMS: atom_id res chain seq x y z
N VAL A 1 4.08 -19.25 -0.72
CA VAL A 1 4.29 -18.69 0.64
C VAL A 1 3.15 -17.75 1.00
N ALA A 2 2.78 -16.80 0.15
CA ALA A 2 1.66 -15.87 0.36
C ALA A 2 0.34 -16.56 0.76
N LEU A 3 -0.16 -17.52 -0.03
CA LEU A 3 -1.44 -18.21 0.27
C LEU A 3 -1.48 -18.89 1.64
N LYS A 4 -0.38 -19.51 2.08
CA LYS A 4 -0.29 -20.12 3.41
C LYS A 4 -0.45 -19.10 4.53
N GLY A 5 0.14 -17.91 4.36
CA GLY A 5 -0.01 -16.81 5.31
C GLY A 5 -1.43 -16.25 5.33
N MET A 6 -2.05 -16.11 4.15
CA MET A 6 -3.44 -15.65 4.04
C MET A 6 -4.43 -16.64 4.69
N HIS A 7 -4.24 -17.94 4.51
CA HIS A 7 -5.05 -18.95 5.22
C HIS A 7 -4.88 -18.81 6.74
N TRP A 8 -3.65 -18.67 7.22
CA TRP A 8 -3.39 -18.46 8.64
C TRP A 8 -4.08 -17.19 9.18
N LEU A 9 -4.04 -16.09 8.44
CA LEU A 9 -4.74 -14.85 8.83
C LEU A 9 -6.27 -15.07 8.90
N GLN A 10 -6.85 -15.72 7.91
CA GLN A 10 -8.27 -16.08 7.92
C GLN A 10 -8.64 -16.98 9.10
N ASP A 11 -7.85 -18.03 9.35
CA ASP A 11 -8.07 -18.99 10.44
C ASP A 11 -8.01 -18.33 11.83
N ASN A 12 -7.32 -17.19 11.94
CA ASN A 12 -7.24 -16.38 13.15
C ASN A 12 -8.24 -15.21 13.19
N GLY A 13 -9.16 -15.14 12.23
CA GLY A 13 -10.25 -14.15 12.21
C GLY A 13 -9.84 -12.73 11.83
N PHE A 14 -8.70 -12.56 11.16
CA PHE A 14 -8.30 -11.26 10.64
C PHE A 14 -9.13 -10.88 9.41
N VAL A 15 -9.61 -9.63 9.39
CA VAL A 15 -10.16 -9.04 8.16
C VAL A 15 -9.02 -8.80 7.18
N MET A 16 -9.16 -9.28 5.94
CA MET A 16 -8.12 -9.21 4.93
C MET A 16 -8.59 -8.39 3.73
N HIS A 17 -7.76 -7.44 3.31
CA HIS A 17 -7.85 -6.78 2.01
C HIS A 17 -6.60 -7.13 1.18
N VAL A 18 -6.72 -7.06 -0.14
CA VAL A 18 -5.64 -7.37 -1.09
C VAL A 18 -5.28 -6.14 -1.91
N ALA A 19 -3.99 -5.88 -2.03
CA ALA A 19 -3.44 -4.90 -2.95
C ALA A 19 -2.67 -5.62 -4.07
N GLY A 20 -3.05 -5.34 -5.31
CA GLY A 20 -2.47 -5.90 -6.53
C GLY A 20 -1.88 -4.84 -7.44
N ARG A 21 -1.25 -5.28 -8.53
CA ARG A 21 -0.84 -4.42 -9.65
C ARG A 21 -1.55 -4.88 -10.92
N THR A 22 -1.99 -3.95 -11.75
CA THR A 22 -2.40 -4.27 -13.13
C THR A 22 -1.13 -4.44 -13.95
N VAL A 23 -0.70 -5.68 -14.16
CA VAL A 23 0.54 -6.00 -14.90
C VAL A 23 0.19 -6.34 -16.35
N TRP A 24 1.12 -6.11 -17.28
CA TRP A 24 1.09 -6.66 -18.65
C TRP A 24 -0.09 -6.22 -19.55
N GLY A 25 -0.69 -5.07 -19.26
CA GLY A 25 -1.75 -4.50 -20.10
C GLY A 25 -3.14 -5.08 -19.85
N ASP A 26 -3.33 -5.83 -18.76
CA ASP A 26 -4.66 -6.22 -18.32
C ASP A 26 -5.49 -5.00 -17.95
N THR A 27 -6.76 -5.03 -18.33
CA THR A 27 -7.74 -4.06 -17.85
C THR A 27 -8.06 -4.31 -16.37
N ASP A 28 -8.56 -3.28 -15.68
CA ASP A 28 -9.06 -3.40 -14.30
C ASP A 28 -10.07 -4.57 -14.17
N ALA A 29 -11.01 -4.68 -15.11
CA ALA A 29 -12.01 -5.75 -15.14
C ALA A 29 -11.39 -7.17 -15.26
N GLN A 30 -10.36 -7.33 -16.11
CA GLN A 30 -9.65 -8.61 -16.25
C GLN A 30 -8.90 -8.96 -14.95
N SER A 31 -8.22 -7.97 -14.38
CA SER A 31 -7.48 -8.15 -13.12
C SER A 31 -8.43 -8.56 -11.98
N ARG A 32 -9.56 -7.87 -11.83
CA ARG A 32 -10.59 -8.20 -10.83
C ARG A 32 -11.17 -9.60 -11.02
N SER A 33 -11.47 -9.99 -12.26
CA SER A 33 -11.97 -11.34 -12.56
C SER A 33 -10.96 -12.42 -12.15
N GLY A 34 -9.66 -12.16 -12.32
CA GLY A 34 -8.60 -13.06 -11.85
C GLY A 34 -8.53 -13.18 -10.33
N TYR A 35 -8.64 -12.06 -9.61
CA TYR A 35 -8.73 -12.05 -8.14
C TYR A 35 -9.98 -12.76 -7.63
N GLU A 36 -11.14 -12.52 -8.25
CA GLU A 36 -12.40 -13.17 -7.91
C GLU A 36 -12.30 -14.70 -8.01
N ALA A 37 -11.74 -15.21 -9.12
CA ALA A 37 -11.50 -16.63 -9.31
C ALA A 37 -10.56 -17.20 -8.24
N LEU A 38 -9.48 -16.48 -7.93
CA LEU A 38 -8.52 -16.88 -6.89
C LEU A 38 -9.18 -16.92 -5.51
N PHE A 39 -9.93 -15.89 -5.13
CA PHE A 39 -10.58 -15.81 -3.82
C PHE A 39 -11.63 -16.91 -3.65
N ALA A 40 -12.41 -17.18 -4.69
CA ALA A 40 -13.36 -18.29 -4.71
C ALA A 40 -12.67 -19.66 -4.58
N GLU A 41 -11.56 -19.88 -5.29
CA GLU A 41 -10.79 -21.13 -5.20
C GLU A 41 -10.21 -21.35 -3.80
N GLN A 42 -9.72 -20.28 -3.17
CA GLN A 42 -9.08 -20.33 -1.85
C GLN A 42 -10.07 -20.20 -0.68
N GLY A 43 -11.34 -19.85 -0.94
CA GLY A 43 -12.35 -19.61 0.09
C GLY A 43 -12.07 -18.36 0.93
N PHE A 44 -11.50 -17.31 0.32
CA PHE A 44 -11.25 -16.03 0.99
C PHE A 44 -12.49 -15.13 0.93
N ASP A 45 -12.90 -14.60 2.08
CA ASP A 45 -14.00 -13.61 2.19
C ASP A 45 -13.50 -12.19 1.82
N ILE A 46 -13.17 -12.01 0.54
CA ILE A 46 -12.64 -10.76 -0.01
C ILE A 46 -13.40 -10.45 -1.30
N ASP A 47 -13.96 -9.25 -1.39
CA ASP A 47 -14.66 -8.79 -2.59
C ASP A 47 -13.65 -8.23 -3.61
N ALA A 48 -13.50 -8.92 -4.74
CA ALA A 48 -12.64 -8.50 -5.84
C ALA A 48 -13.16 -7.25 -6.58
N GLN A 49 -14.47 -6.99 -6.50
CA GLN A 49 -15.13 -5.87 -7.19
C GLN A 49 -15.18 -4.61 -6.32
N ASN A 50 -15.03 -4.74 -5.01
CA ASN A 50 -14.92 -3.59 -4.11
C ASN A 50 -13.48 -3.01 -4.14
N PRO A 51 -13.27 -1.76 -4.60
CA PRO A 51 -11.95 -1.14 -4.65
C PRO A 51 -11.29 -0.90 -3.28
N GLU A 52 -12.07 -0.92 -2.19
CA GLU A 52 -11.54 -0.82 -0.82
C GLU A 52 -11.01 -2.17 -0.31
N HIS A 53 -11.60 -3.29 -0.78
CA HIS A 53 -11.18 -4.64 -0.40
C HIS A 53 -10.10 -5.18 -1.34
N THR A 54 -10.15 -4.80 -2.62
CA THR A 54 -9.19 -5.19 -3.65
C THR A 54 -8.71 -3.97 -4.42
N LEU A 55 -7.59 -3.42 -3.95
CA LEU A 55 -6.96 -2.24 -4.51
C LEU A 55 -6.00 -2.65 -5.63
N LEU A 56 -6.17 -2.08 -6.82
CA LEU A 56 -5.31 -2.34 -7.97
C LEU A 56 -4.49 -1.11 -8.31
N PHE A 57 -3.19 -1.20 -8.07
CA PHE A 57 -2.26 -0.14 -8.46
C PHE A 57 -1.94 -0.23 -9.96
N PRO A 58 -1.88 0.91 -10.67
CA PRO A 58 -1.31 0.95 -12.00
C PRO A 58 0.19 0.58 -11.97
N GLU A 59 0.77 0.33 -13.13
CA GLU A 59 2.18 -0.02 -13.24
C GLU A 59 3.07 1.06 -12.61
N MET A 60 3.97 0.61 -11.72
CA MET A 60 4.93 1.46 -11.03
C MET A 60 6.14 1.76 -11.92
N ASP A 61 5.90 2.49 -13.00
CA ASP A 61 6.97 2.99 -13.87
C ASP A 61 7.68 4.17 -13.19
N GLU A 62 8.95 3.95 -12.82
CA GLU A 62 9.83 4.95 -12.20
C GLU A 62 10.40 5.95 -13.21
N THR A 63 10.27 5.70 -14.52
CA THR A 63 10.82 6.58 -15.57
C THR A 63 9.91 7.75 -15.93
N VAL A 64 8.67 7.73 -15.45
CA VAL A 64 7.70 8.81 -15.68
C VAL A 64 8.05 9.99 -14.78
N GLU A 65 8.37 11.14 -15.38
CA GLU A 65 8.49 12.39 -14.65
C GLU A 65 7.15 12.73 -13.97
N VAL A 66 7.22 12.93 -12.66
CA VAL A 66 6.11 13.43 -11.85
C VAL A 66 6.51 14.77 -11.25
N PRO A 67 5.61 15.76 -11.26
CA PRO A 67 5.92 17.07 -10.69
C PRO A 67 6.14 16.94 -9.18
N GLU A 68 7.08 17.72 -8.66
CA GLU A 68 7.27 17.86 -7.22
C GLU A 68 5.99 18.39 -6.57
N ILE A 69 5.60 17.77 -5.46
CA ILE A 69 4.43 18.17 -4.68
C ILE A 69 4.84 19.16 -3.58
N THR A 70 3.93 20.08 -3.26
CA THR A 70 4.12 21.02 -2.15
C THR A 70 2.94 20.93 -1.20
N THR A 71 3.05 21.52 0.00
CA THR A 71 1.92 21.59 0.94
C THR A 71 0.71 22.35 0.38
N SER A 72 0.89 23.18 -0.65
CA SER A 72 -0.22 23.82 -1.34
C SER A 72 -1.11 22.84 -2.12
N CYS A 73 -0.58 21.68 -2.52
CA CYS A 73 -1.31 20.66 -3.27
C CYS A 73 -2.50 20.11 -2.49
N TRP A 74 -2.46 20.10 -1.15
CA TRP A 74 -3.60 19.70 -0.30
C TRP A 74 -4.84 20.53 -0.60
N ASN A 75 -4.69 21.85 -0.62
CA ASN A 75 -5.79 22.77 -0.92
C ASN A 75 -6.22 22.71 -2.39
N ILE A 76 -5.25 22.62 -3.32
CA ILE A 76 -5.54 22.58 -4.76
C ILE A 76 -6.35 21.35 -5.14
N LEU A 77 -6.05 20.20 -4.52
CA LEU A 77 -6.68 18.91 -4.82
C LEU A 77 -7.85 18.60 -3.88
N ASN A 78 -8.16 19.49 -2.94
CA ASN A 78 -9.16 19.28 -1.89
C ASN A 78 -8.96 17.94 -1.15
N LYS A 79 -7.72 17.70 -0.71
CA LYS A 79 -7.29 16.51 0.06
C LYS A 79 -6.73 16.91 1.43
N SER A 80 -6.88 16.03 2.41
CA SER A 80 -6.27 16.14 3.74
C SER A 80 -4.96 15.35 3.83
N PRO A 81 -3.96 15.81 4.60
CA PRO A 81 -2.83 14.98 5.01
C PRO A 81 -3.25 13.69 5.74
N ASP A 82 -4.42 13.68 6.36
CA ASP A 82 -4.93 12.49 7.06
C ASP A 82 -5.40 11.40 6.08
N ASP A 83 -5.69 11.77 4.83
CA ASP A 83 -6.19 10.85 3.79
C ASP A 83 -5.08 9.93 3.23
N VAL A 84 -3.81 10.15 3.57
CA VAL A 84 -2.71 9.30 3.09
C VAL A 84 -2.38 8.20 4.09
N MET A 85 -2.25 6.95 3.63
CA MET A 85 -1.98 5.78 4.49
C MET A 85 -0.82 5.96 5.46
N CYS A 86 0.28 6.59 5.03
CA CYS A 86 1.43 6.81 5.91
C CYS A 86 1.19 7.84 7.03
N SER A 87 0.04 8.53 7.06
CA SER A 87 -0.35 9.42 8.15
C SER A 87 -0.57 8.63 9.45
N SER A 88 -1.25 7.48 9.37
CA SER A 88 -1.72 6.71 10.52
C SER A 88 -1.30 5.23 10.51
N SER A 89 -0.93 4.69 9.35
CA SER A 89 -0.56 3.28 9.20
C SER A 89 0.95 3.07 9.18
N ARG A 90 1.38 1.91 9.67
CA ARG A 90 2.79 1.48 9.69
C ARG A 90 2.91 0.04 9.22
N MET A 91 4.02 -0.26 8.54
CA MET A 91 4.38 -1.61 8.15
C MET A 91 5.50 -2.12 9.06
N VAL A 92 5.28 -3.25 9.72
CA VAL A 92 6.33 -3.93 10.49
C VAL A 92 7.03 -4.95 9.61
N VAL A 93 8.34 -4.83 9.45
CA VAL A 93 9.15 -5.65 8.54
C VAL A 93 10.23 -6.40 9.31
N LYS A 94 10.35 -7.69 9.04
CA LYS A 94 11.50 -8.51 9.43
C LYS A 94 12.41 -8.73 8.22
N TYR A 95 13.48 -7.95 8.10
CA TYR A 95 14.48 -8.20 7.06
C TYR A 95 15.20 -9.52 7.32
N LYS A 96 15.48 -10.25 6.24
CA LYS A 96 16.21 -11.51 6.31
C LYS A 96 17.60 -11.27 6.91
N GLY A 97 17.90 -11.94 8.01
CA GLY A 97 19.17 -11.81 8.71
C GLY A 97 19.29 -10.60 9.63
N SER A 98 18.25 -9.77 9.75
CA SER A 98 18.20 -8.74 10.79
C SER A 98 17.85 -9.38 12.14
N GLU A 99 18.46 -8.89 13.22
CA GLU A 99 18.12 -9.29 14.60
C GLU A 99 16.84 -8.61 15.08
N ASN A 100 16.55 -7.41 14.59
CA ASN A 100 15.41 -6.60 15.00
C ASN A 100 14.31 -6.54 13.92
N LEU A 101 13.14 -6.05 14.32
CA LEU A 101 12.08 -5.63 13.39
C LEU A 101 12.32 -4.16 13.02
N SER A 102 11.78 -3.73 11.89
CA SER A 102 11.76 -2.32 11.49
C SER A 102 10.33 -1.87 11.26
N VAL A 103 10.03 -0.63 11.62
CA VAL A 103 8.71 -0.02 11.42
C VAL A 103 8.83 1.02 10.32
N LEU A 104 8.13 0.79 9.22
CA LEU A 104 8.21 1.59 8.01
C LEU A 104 6.96 2.43 7.79
N ALA A 105 7.14 3.61 7.21
CA ALA A 105 6.07 4.51 6.81
C ALA A 105 5.35 4.09 5.52
N CYS A 106 6.04 3.38 4.62
CA CYS A 106 5.53 3.07 3.27
C CYS A 106 5.75 1.61 2.91
N THR A 107 4.67 0.91 2.53
CA THR A 107 4.70 -0.49 2.10
C THR A 107 5.35 -0.67 0.72
N LEU A 108 5.36 0.38 -0.10
CA LEU A 108 5.93 0.37 -1.44
C LEU A 108 7.44 0.65 -1.47
N LEU A 109 8.00 1.17 -0.37
CA LEU A 109 9.41 1.57 -0.29
C LEU A 109 10.12 0.84 0.86
N PRO A 110 10.12 -0.51 0.87
CA PRO A 110 10.66 -1.27 1.99
C PRO A 110 12.18 -1.23 2.11
N TYR A 111 12.90 -0.60 1.18
CA TYR A 111 14.36 -0.54 1.16
C TYR A 111 14.91 0.88 1.08
N ASP A 112 14.04 1.91 1.12
CA ASP A 112 14.48 3.30 1.22
C ASP A 112 14.54 3.68 2.69
N ASP A 113 15.75 3.89 3.20
CA ASP A 113 16.01 4.20 4.62
C ASP A 113 15.27 5.46 5.09
N GLN A 114 14.89 6.38 4.19
CA GLN A 114 14.10 7.56 4.54
C GLN A 114 12.70 7.22 5.06
N PHE A 115 12.18 6.03 4.74
CA PHE A 115 10.89 5.55 5.19
C PHE A 115 10.99 4.55 6.35
N ASN A 116 12.21 4.26 6.83
CA ASN A 116 12.43 3.47 8.03
C ASN A 116 12.40 4.35 9.28
N LEU A 117 11.39 4.15 10.12
CA LEU A 117 11.11 5.01 11.27
C LEU A 117 11.68 4.47 12.59
N GLY A 118 12.36 3.32 12.58
CA GLY A 118 12.97 2.73 13.78
C GLY A 118 12.59 1.27 13.99
N GLU A 119 12.88 0.75 15.17
CA GLU A 119 12.66 -0.65 15.55
C GLU A 119 11.39 -0.84 16.41
N THR A 120 10.82 0.26 16.90
CA THR A 120 9.66 0.27 17.81
C THR A 120 8.50 1.12 17.27
N LEU A 121 7.30 0.88 17.80
CA LEU A 121 6.13 1.71 17.47
C LEU A 121 6.26 3.14 18.01
N GLU A 122 6.92 3.34 19.15
CA GLU A 122 7.18 4.66 19.74
C GLU A 122 8.06 5.51 18.82
N GLU A 123 9.14 4.94 18.27
CA GLU A 123 10.00 5.63 17.30
C GLU A 123 9.24 5.97 16.00
N ALA A 124 8.21 5.19 15.66
CA ALA A 124 7.41 5.37 14.46
C ALA A 124 6.37 6.51 14.56
N GLU A 125 6.20 7.15 15.72
CA GLU A 125 5.32 8.31 15.95
C GLU A 125 5.95 9.63 15.49
N GLN A 126 6.80 9.59 14.47
CA GLN A 126 7.44 10.77 13.87
C GLN A 126 6.79 11.18 12.54
N ALA A 127 7.07 12.42 12.13
CA ALA A 127 6.55 12.96 10.88
C ALA A 127 7.15 12.25 9.65
N VAL A 128 6.30 11.89 8.68
CA VAL A 128 6.71 11.26 7.42
C VAL A 128 6.86 12.33 6.33
N LYS A 129 8.00 12.34 5.65
CA LYS A 129 8.23 13.24 4.50
C LYS A 129 7.72 12.58 3.21
N LEU A 130 6.88 13.28 2.47
CA LEU A 130 6.34 12.83 1.18
C LEU A 130 7.28 13.22 0.03
N ASN A 131 8.52 12.74 0.07
CA ASN A 131 9.60 13.20 -0.83
C ASN A 131 10.03 12.16 -1.89
N HIS A 132 9.26 11.08 -2.05
CA HIS A 132 9.52 10.08 -3.10
C HIS A 132 8.60 10.31 -4.32
N PRO A 133 9.04 10.05 -5.57
CA PRO A 133 8.20 10.14 -6.76
C PRO A 133 6.86 9.38 -6.65
N HIS A 134 6.84 8.25 -5.95
CA HIS A 134 5.63 7.48 -5.68
C HIS A 134 4.63 8.19 -4.76
N CYS A 135 5.08 9.04 -3.83
CA CYS A 135 4.20 9.87 -3.01
C CYS A 135 3.39 10.82 -3.90
N ALA A 136 4.07 11.51 -4.82
CA ALA A 136 3.44 12.37 -5.80
C ALA A 136 2.54 11.57 -6.75
N LYS A 137 3.08 10.52 -7.37
CA LYS A 137 2.41 9.73 -8.41
C LYS A 137 1.16 9.02 -7.94
N PHE A 138 1.17 8.41 -6.75
CA PHE A 138 0.07 7.55 -6.30
C PHE A 138 -0.80 8.20 -5.23
N CYS A 139 -0.18 8.69 -4.16
CA CYS A 139 -0.93 9.18 -2.99
C CYS A 139 -1.56 10.55 -3.24
N ILE A 140 -0.78 11.49 -3.81
CA ILE A 140 -1.24 12.87 -4.00
C ILE A 140 -1.97 13.05 -5.33
N LEU A 141 -1.35 12.70 -6.44
CA LEU A 141 -1.90 12.94 -7.79
C LEU A 141 -2.66 11.74 -8.37
N GLY A 142 -2.29 10.51 -8.00
CA GLY A 142 -2.77 9.28 -8.65
C GLY A 142 -4.06 8.67 -8.11
N GLY A 143 -4.73 9.33 -7.18
CA GLY A 143 -6.03 8.88 -6.67
C GLY A 143 -6.02 7.58 -5.87
N ALA A 144 -4.86 7.04 -5.48
CA ALA A 144 -4.81 5.88 -4.61
C ALA A 144 -5.29 6.27 -3.20
N THR A 145 -6.51 5.86 -2.84
CA THR A 145 -7.06 6.03 -1.50
C THR A 145 -6.80 4.76 -0.71
N CYS A 146 -5.73 4.78 0.07
CA CYS A 146 -5.45 3.77 1.08
C CYS A 146 -5.91 4.24 2.48
N SER A 147 -6.88 5.16 2.51
CA SER A 147 -7.53 5.66 3.72
C SER A 147 -8.69 4.73 4.08
N SER A 148 -8.45 3.85 5.04
CA SER A 148 -9.51 3.19 5.80
C SER A 148 -9.94 4.07 6.97
#